data_AF-A0A804ULW4-F1
#
_entry.id   AF-A0A804ULW4-F1
#
_cell.length_a   1.000
_cell.length_b   1.000
_cell.length_c   1.000
_cell.angle_alpha   90.00
_cell.angle_beta   90.00
_cell.angle_gamma   90.00
#
_symmetry.space_group_name_H-M   'P 1'
#
loop_
_entity.id
_entity.type
_entity.pdbx_description
1 polymer ?
#
loop_
_entity_poly.entity_id
_entity_poly.type
_entity_poly.pdbx_seq_one_letter_code
_entity_poly.pdbx_strand_id
1 'polypeptide(L)'
;MEASSRRRVSLVPLLLVIIGCCACRAQIPIPARTDGFVYGGKPPAWGETVVVEAFLDPVCPDSRDAWPALKKVVEHYSSRVSIVVHLFPLPYHSYAFIACRSIHAVNKLNPSFVYRLLEKFFKDQERYYNQPTYEKSRATVVRLMK
;
A
#
# COMPACT_ATOMS: atom_id res chain seq x y z
N MET A 1 -45.90 -49.53 -31.96
CA MET A 1 -46.03 -48.41 -31.01
C MET A 1 -44.62 -48.02 -30.57
N GLU A 2 -43.96 -47.12 -31.29
CA GLU A 2 -42.65 -46.62 -30.88
C GLU A 2 -42.83 -45.68 -29.69
N ALA A 3 -42.31 -46.11 -28.54
CA ALA A 3 -42.31 -45.33 -27.33
C ALA A 3 -41.39 -44.12 -27.52
N SER A 4 -42.00 -42.93 -27.54
CA SER A 4 -41.29 -41.65 -27.55
C SER A 4 -40.42 -41.55 -26.30
N SER A 5 -39.13 -41.84 -26.48
CA SER A 5 -38.11 -41.75 -25.44
C SER A 5 -37.91 -40.27 -25.08
N ARG A 6 -38.46 -39.86 -23.94
CA ARG A 6 -38.18 -38.55 -23.33
C ARG A 6 -36.70 -38.48 -23.00
N ARG A 7 -35.91 -37.86 -23.89
CA ARG A 7 -34.50 -37.54 -23.61
C ARG A 7 -34.44 -36.60 -22.41
N ARG A 8 -33.98 -37.12 -21.26
CA ARG A 8 -33.62 -36.28 -20.10
C ARG A 8 -32.41 -35.45 -20.50
N VAL A 9 -32.57 -34.13 -20.59
CA VAL A 9 -31.46 -33.21 -20.84
C VAL A 9 -30.66 -33.11 -19.55
N SER A 10 -29.40 -33.54 -19.57
CA SER A 10 -28.49 -33.46 -18.43
C SER A 10 -28.07 -32.00 -18.21
N LEU A 11 -28.27 -31.46 -17.01
CA LEU A 11 -27.83 -30.11 -16.60
C LEU A 11 -26.37 -30.07 -16.12
N VAL A 12 -25.72 -31.23 -15.96
CA VAL A 12 -24.33 -31.35 -15.53
C VAL A 12 -23.34 -30.49 -16.33
N PRO A 13 -23.36 -30.45 -17.68
CA PRO A 13 -22.42 -29.61 -18.44
C PRO A 13 -22.63 -28.12 -18.18
N LEU A 14 -23.87 -27.66 -18.01
CA LEU A 14 -24.16 -26.27 -17.67
C LEU A 14 -23.62 -25.93 -16.28
N LEU A 15 -23.78 -26.82 -15.31
CA LEU A 15 -23.24 -26.64 -13.96
C LEU A 15 -21.70 -26.59 -13.96
N LEU A 16 -21.05 -27.47 -14.73
CA LEU A 16 -19.58 -27.46 -14.89
C LEU A 16 -19.07 -26.16 -15.53
N VAL A 17 -19.78 -25.63 -16.54
CA VAL A 17 -19.44 -24.33 -17.16
C VAL A 17 -19.60 -23.19 -16.16
N ILE A 18 -20.67 -23.17 -15.35
CA ILE A 18 -20.88 -22.15 -14.32
C ILE A 18 -19.75 -22.22 -13.27
N ILE A 19 -19.43 -23.40 -12.76
CA ILE A 19 -18.36 -23.59 -11.76
C ILE A 19 -17.00 -23.16 -12.34
N GLY A 20 -16.69 -23.55 -13.58
CA GLY A 20 -15.46 -23.14 -14.26
C GLY A 20 -15.35 -21.62 -14.44
N CYS A 21 -16.44 -20.95 -14.87
CA CYS A 21 -16.49 -19.49 -14.95
C CYS A 21 -16.29 -18.82 -13.60
N CYS A 22 -16.93 -19.32 -12.53
CA CYS A 22 -16.75 -18.80 -11.17
C CYS A 22 -15.30 -18.97 -10.70
N ALA A 23 -14.66 -20.10 -10.98
CA ALA A 23 -13.25 -20.33 -10.64
C ALA A 23 -12.32 -19.34 -11.36
N CYS A 24 -12.54 -19.08 -12.65
CA CYS A 24 -11.75 -18.09 -13.41
C CYS A 24 -11.89 -16.66 -12.85
N ARG A 25 -13.05 -16.28 -12.32
CA ARG A 25 -13.26 -14.96 -11.71
C ARG A 25 -12.78 -14.86 -10.27
N ALA A 26 -12.53 -15.98 -9.60
CA ALA A 26 -12.00 -16.01 -8.24
C ALA A 26 -10.49 -15.72 -8.16
N GLN A 27 -9.81 -15.63 -9.31
CA GLN A 27 -8.38 -15.38 -9.35
C GLN A 27 -8.10 -13.90 -9.10
N ILE A 28 -7.37 -13.59 -8.02
CA ILE A 28 -6.94 -12.23 -7.70
C ILE A 28 -6.04 -11.77 -8.86
N PRO A 29 -6.41 -10.69 -9.59
CA PRO A 29 -5.60 -10.24 -10.71
C PRO A 29 -4.22 -9.81 -10.20
N ILE A 30 -3.18 -10.14 -10.97
CA ILE A 30 -1.83 -9.63 -10.71
C ILE A 30 -1.93 -8.10 -10.72
N PRO A 31 -1.51 -7.40 -9.64
CA PRO A 31 -1.56 -5.95 -9.61
C PRO A 31 -0.85 -5.34 -10.82
N ALA A 32 -1.49 -4.39 -11.49
CA ALA A 32 -0.95 -3.76 -12.70
C ALA A 32 0.32 -2.92 -12.44
N ARG A 33 0.63 -2.66 -11.17
CA ARG A 33 1.83 -1.95 -10.72
C ARG A 33 2.27 -2.54 -9.39
N THR A 34 3.58 -2.53 -9.15
CA THR A 34 4.13 -2.72 -7.80
C THR A 34 3.56 -1.66 -6.86
N ASP A 35 3.40 -2.03 -5.60
CA ASP A 35 2.97 -1.10 -4.58
C ASP A 35 4.08 -0.09 -4.27
N GLY A 36 3.76 0.84 -3.36
CA GLY A 36 4.66 1.89 -2.95
C GLY A 36 4.58 3.16 -3.79
N PHE A 37 5.42 4.12 -3.40
CA PHE A 37 5.48 5.46 -3.96
C PHE A 37 6.92 5.74 -4.39
N VAL A 38 7.12 6.25 -5.61
CA VAL A 38 8.47 6.60 -6.08
C VAL A 38 8.88 7.93 -5.47
N TYR A 39 10.04 8.00 -4.82
CA TYR A 39 10.61 9.23 -4.27
C TYR A 39 11.74 9.72 -5.15
N GLY A 40 11.57 10.92 -5.72
CA GLY A 40 12.60 11.68 -6.42
C GLY A 40 13.23 10.95 -7.62
N GLY A 41 13.09 11.52 -8.81
CA GLY A 41 13.74 10.99 -10.02
C GLY A 41 12.84 10.09 -10.86
N LYS A 42 13.48 9.27 -11.71
CA LYS A 42 12.77 8.43 -12.69
C LYS A 42 12.07 7.25 -11.99
N PRO A 43 10.91 6.80 -12.51
CA PRO A 43 10.31 5.53 -12.11
C PRO A 43 11.36 4.40 -12.16
N PRO A 44 11.29 3.42 -11.25
CA PRO A 44 12.23 2.31 -11.21
C PRO A 44 12.24 1.57 -12.56
N ALA A 45 13.42 1.42 -13.15
CA ALA A 45 13.66 0.61 -14.33
C ALA A 45 14.40 -0.65 -13.88
N TRP A 46 13.64 -1.68 -13.55
CA TRP A 46 14.16 -2.94 -13.02
C TRP A 46 15.20 -3.55 -13.96
N GLY A 47 16.43 -3.72 -13.47
CA GLY A 47 17.57 -4.22 -14.24
C GLY A 47 18.47 -3.13 -14.86
N GLU A 48 18.02 -1.88 -14.88
CA GLU A 48 18.79 -0.74 -15.42
C GLU A 48 19.29 0.20 -14.31
N THR A 49 18.48 0.39 -13.26
CA THR A 49 18.81 1.23 -12.10
C THR A 49 18.88 0.41 -10.82
N VAL A 50 19.60 0.93 -9.83
CA VAL A 50 19.51 0.40 -8.47
C VAL A 50 18.19 0.89 -7.86
N VAL A 51 17.33 -0.05 -7.48
CA VAL A 51 16.06 0.27 -6.83
C VAL A 51 16.18 0.00 -5.33
N VAL A 52 16.00 1.03 -4.53
CA VAL A 52 15.95 0.91 -3.07
C VAL A 52 14.48 0.86 -2.64
N GLU A 53 14.04 -0.32 -2.20
CA GLU A 53 12.71 -0.49 -1.59
C GLU A 53 12.79 -0.17 -0.10
N ALA A 54 12.14 0.92 0.31
CA ALA A 54 12.13 1.40 1.69
C ALA A 54 10.78 1.12 2.34
N PHE A 55 10.74 0.18 3.27
CA PHE A 55 9.55 -0.11 4.08
C PHE A 55 9.51 0.83 5.28
N LEU A 56 8.62 1.82 5.25
CA LEU A 56 8.57 2.89 6.25
C LEU A 56 7.24 2.88 7.00
N ASP A 57 7.31 2.99 8.32
CA ASP A 57 6.17 3.31 9.17
C ASP A 57 6.20 4.83 9.46
N PRO A 58 5.18 5.60 9.04
CA PRO A 58 5.14 7.05 9.25
C PRO A 58 5.19 7.51 10.71
N VAL A 59 4.97 6.61 11.68
CA VAL A 59 5.00 6.94 13.11
C VAL A 59 6.22 6.37 13.83
N CYS A 60 7.11 5.67 13.12
CA CYS A 60 8.30 5.05 13.68
C CYS A 60 9.49 6.03 13.71
N PRO A 61 10.14 6.24 14.88
CA PRO A 61 11.37 7.03 14.99
C PRO A 61 12.49 6.55 14.06
N ASP A 62 12.71 5.24 13.94
CA ASP A 62 13.78 4.71 13.10
C ASP A 62 13.50 4.95 11.60
N SER A 63 12.23 4.87 11.18
CA SER A 63 11.82 5.21 9.82
C SER A 63 12.05 6.70 9.51
N ARG A 64 11.73 7.58 10.47
CA ARG A 64 12.04 9.02 10.38
C ARG A 64 13.54 9.24 10.26
N ASP A 65 14.34 8.58 11.08
CA ASP A 65 15.79 8.82 11.15
C ASP A 65 16.53 8.25 9.93
N ALA A 66 16.01 7.20 9.30
CA ALA A 66 16.49 6.69 8.02
C ALA A 66 16.20 7.62 6.83
N TRP A 67 15.13 8.42 6.90
CA TRP A 67 14.62 9.19 5.76
C TRP A 67 15.62 10.20 5.17
N PRO A 68 16.36 11.01 5.96
CA PRO A 68 17.35 11.93 5.42
C PRO A 68 18.45 11.27 4.59
N ALA A 69 18.92 10.07 4.99
CA ALA A 69 19.95 9.34 4.25
C ALA A 69 19.43 8.90 2.88
N LEU A 70 18.20 8.37 2.82
CA LEU A 70 17.52 8.01 1.58
C LEU A 70 17.40 9.21 0.64
N LYS A 71 17.02 10.39 1.15
CA LYS A 71 16.96 11.61 0.32
C LYS A 71 18.32 11.99 -0.28
N LYS A 72 19.39 11.94 0.52
CA LYS A 72 20.76 12.22 0.06
C LYS A 72 21.22 11.24 -1.02
N VAL A 73 20.82 9.97 -0.95
CA VAL A 73 21.14 8.98 -1.99
C VAL A 73 20.52 9.39 -3.32
N VAL A 74 19.25 9.79 -3.36
CA VAL A 74 18.60 10.25 -4.60
C VAL A 74 19.26 11.51 -5.14
N GLU A 75 19.59 12.47 -4.26
CA GLU A 75 20.28 13.69 -4.66
C GLU A 75 21.66 13.41 -5.28
N HIS A 76 22.43 12.49 -4.67
CA HIS A 76 23.79 12.19 -5.10
C HIS A 76 23.86 11.29 -6.34
N TYR A 77 23.04 10.24 -6.40
CA TYR A 77 23.09 9.26 -7.48
C TYR A 77 22.14 9.57 -8.64
N SER A 78 21.16 10.47 -8.44
CA SER A 78 20.24 10.98 -9.46
C SER A 78 19.59 9.84 -10.27
N SER A 79 19.73 9.84 -11.59
CA SER A 79 19.10 8.86 -12.49
C SER A 79 19.55 7.40 -12.30
N ARG A 80 20.59 7.14 -11.50
CA ARG A 80 21.11 5.78 -11.27
C ARG A 80 20.38 5.04 -10.14
N VAL A 81 19.67 5.77 -9.27
CA VAL A 81 18.95 5.21 -8.13
C VAL A 81 17.50 5.67 -8.14
N SER A 82 16.58 4.73 -7.93
CA SER A 82 15.18 5.03 -7.66
C SER A 82 14.84 4.55 -6.26
N ILE A 83 14.15 5.37 -5.47
CA ILE A 83 13.61 4.95 -4.17
C ILE A 83 12.13 4.66 -4.32
N VAL A 84 11.68 3.50 -3.86
CA VAL A 84 10.26 3.14 -3.76
C VAL A 84 9.92 2.98 -2.28
N VAL A 85 9.04 3.84 -1.77
CA VAL A 85 8.59 3.80 -0.38
C VAL A 85 7.34 2.93 -0.27
N HIS A 86 7.44 1.83 0.47
CA HIS A 86 6.35 0.95 0.85
C HIS A 86 5.89 1.31 2.26
N LEU A 87 4.61 1.66 2.43
CA LEU A 87 4.10 2.00 3.75
C LEU A 87 3.82 0.72 4.54
N PHE A 88 4.47 0.57 5.69
CA PHE A 88 4.43 -0.64 6.48
C PHE A 88 4.01 -0.33 7.92
N PRO A 89 2.71 -0.47 8.26
CA PRO A 89 2.26 -0.14 9.61
C PRO A 89 2.68 -1.21 10.61
N LEU A 90 3.59 -0.87 11.52
CA LEU A 90 4.04 -1.81 12.54
C LEU A 90 2.92 -2.08 13.55
N PRO A 91 2.66 -3.34 13.93
CA PRO A 91 1.48 -3.71 14.72
C PRO A 91 1.52 -3.15 16.14
N TYR A 92 2.71 -2.86 16.66
CA TYR A 92 2.91 -2.28 17.98
C TYR A 92 2.85 -0.75 17.98
N HIS A 93 2.61 -0.08 16.85
CA HIS A 93 2.37 1.36 16.80
C HIS A 93 0.87 1.64 16.62
N SER A 94 0.20 2.16 17.65
CA SER A 94 -1.27 2.25 17.71
C SER A 94 -1.93 3.01 16.56
N TYR A 95 -1.21 3.97 15.97
CA TYR A 95 -1.72 4.86 14.92
C TYR A 95 -1.03 4.68 13.56
N ALA A 96 -0.13 3.71 13.42
CA ALA A 96 0.59 3.44 12.17
C ALA A 96 -0.36 3.13 11.01
N PHE A 97 -1.35 2.25 11.22
CA PHE A 97 -2.33 1.92 10.19
C PHE A 97 -3.13 3.13 9.70
N ILE A 98 -3.49 4.04 10.60
CA ILE A 98 -4.19 5.28 10.23
C ILE A 98 -3.26 6.17 9.41
N ALA A 99 -2.02 6.36 9.85
CA ALA A 99 -1.03 7.17 9.14
C ALA A 99 -0.81 6.65 7.71
N CYS A 100 -0.59 5.34 7.54
CA CYS A 100 -0.41 4.71 6.24
C CYS A 100 -1.64 4.91 5.34
N ARG A 101 -2.85 4.67 5.87
CA ARG A 101 -4.11 4.89 5.13
C ARG A 101 -4.29 6.34 4.72
N SER A 102 -3.93 7.31 5.55
CA SER A 102 -4.00 8.73 5.23
C SER A 102 -3.09 9.07 4.05
N ILE A 103 -1.88 8.51 3.98
CA ILE A 103 -0.99 8.72 2.83
C ILE A 103 -1.57 8.12 1.54
N HIS A 104 -2.12 6.90 1.60
CA HIS A 104 -2.82 6.33 0.44
C HIS A 104 -4.03 7.18 0.01
N ALA A 105 -4.76 7.78 0.95
CA ALA A 105 -5.89 8.64 0.64
C ALA A 105 -5.44 9.93 -0.06
N VAL A 106 -4.40 10.61 0.45
CA VAL A 106 -3.90 11.83 -0.23
C VAL A 106 -3.26 11.53 -1.58
N ASN A 107 -2.67 10.35 -1.79
CA ASN A 107 -2.17 9.96 -3.11
C ASN A 107 -3.29 9.91 -4.16
N LYS A 108 -4.49 9.45 -3.76
CA LYS A 108 -5.66 9.44 -4.65
C LYS A 108 -6.17 10.84 -4.98
N LEU A 109 -5.95 11.81 -4.08
CA LEU A 109 -6.32 13.21 -4.29
C LEU A 109 -5.27 13.94 -5.12
N ASN A 110 -4.00 13.82 -4.74
CA ASN A 110 -2.86 14.38 -5.45
C ASN A 110 -1.56 13.67 -5.03
N PRO A 111 -0.86 12.97 -5.95
CA PRO A 111 0.38 12.27 -5.65
C PRO A 111 1.49 13.15 -5.06
N SER A 112 1.50 14.46 -5.35
CA SER A 112 2.47 15.40 -4.77
C SER A 112 2.31 15.63 -3.25
N PHE A 113 1.24 15.13 -2.64
CA PHE A 113 1.04 15.20 -1.19
C PHE A 113 1.66 14.04 -0.42
N VAL A 114 2.05 12.94 -1.08
CA VAL A 114 2.54 11.73 -0.41
C VAL A 114 3.70 12.03 0.53
N TYR A 115 4.80 12.59 0.00
CA TYR A 115 5.99 12.88 0.81
C TYR A 115 5.80 14.06 1.75
N ARG A 116 4.96 15.04 1.38
CA ARG A 116 4.62 16.14 2.29
C ARG A 116 3.91 15.64 3.54
N LEU A 117 2.98 14.69 3.38
CA LEU A 117 2.28 14.10 4.52
C LEU A 117 3.18 13.12 5.30
N LEU A 118 3.99 12.31 4.62
CA LEU A 118 4.97 11.43 5.27
C LEU A 118 5.93 12.25 6.15
N GLU A 119 6.50 13.33 5.61
CA GLU A 119 7.43 14.19 6.36
C GLU A 119 6.73 14.97 7.47
N LYS A 120 5.46 15.38 7.29
CA LYS A 120 4.66 15.94 8.38
C LYS A 120 4.48 14.92 9.49
N PHE A 121 4.22 13.66 9.16
CA PHE A 121 4.08 12.64 10.17
C PHE A 121 5.38 12.46 10.96
N PHE A 122 6.49 12.23 10.26
CA PHE A 122 7.82 12.18 10.86
C PHE A 122 8.15 13.35 11.78
N LYS A 123 7.75 14.57 11.40
CA LYS A 123 7.96 15.77 12.22
C LYS A 123 7.13 15.79 13.50
N ASP A 124 5.85 15.41 13.43
CA ASP A 124 4.88 15.57 14.52
C ASP A 124 4.65 14.27 15.33
N GLN A 125 5.37 13.18 15.02
CA GLN A 125 5.05 11.82 15.50
C GLN A 125 5.01 11.64 17.00
N GLU A 126 5.78 12.41 17.77
CA GLU A 126 5.75 12.36 19.24
C GLU A 126 4.35 12.65 19.79
N ARG A 127 3.54 13.46 19.09
CA ARG A 127 2.18 13.83 19.55
C ARG A 127 1.19 12.68 19.48
N TYR A 128 1.47 11.66 18.65
CA TYR A 128 0.59 10.52 18.43
C TYR A 128 1.31 9.17 18.54
N TYR A 129 2.52 9.15 19.11
CA TYR A 129 3.17 7.92 19.52
C TYR A 129 2.41 7.27 20.68
N ASN A 130 2.69 5.99 20.95
CA ASN A 130 1.89 5.20 21.88
C ASN A 130 1.78 5.82 23.28
N GLN A 131 2.92 6.18 23.88
CA GLN A 131 2.95 6.62 25.27
C GLN A 131 2.14 7.92 25.49
N PRO A 132 2.28 8.98 24.66
CA PRO A 132 1.46 10.18 24.79
C PRO A 132 -0.04 10.00 24.50
N THR A 133 -0.44 8.87 23.90
CA THR A 133 -1.81 8.63 23.44
C THR A 133 -2.51 7.46 24.12
N TYR A 134 -1.85 6.80 25.07
CA TYR A 134 -2.36 5.59 25.72
C TYR A 134 -3.78 5.76 26.27
N GLU A 135 -4.06 6.90 26.90
CA GLU A 135 -5.37 7.22 27.50
C GLU A 135 -6.27 8.08 26.59
N LYS A 136 -5.83 8.38 25.37
CA LYS A 136 -6.59 9.24 24.45
C LYS A 136 -7.51 8.39 23.58
N SER A 137 -8.73 8.88 23.37
CA SER A 137 -9.61 8.28 22.38
C SER A 137 -9.00 8.34 20.98
N ARG A 138 -9.28 7.34 20.15
CA ARG A 138 -8.88 7.33 18.73
C ARG A 138 -9.30 8.60 17.99
N ALA A 139 -10.50 9.11 18.28
CA ALA A 139 -11.02 10.33 17.64
C ALA A 139 -10.17 11.57 18.01
N THR A 140 -9.74 11.66 19.26
CA THR A 140 -8.83 12.72 19.73
C THR A 140 -7.51 12.67 18.99
N VAL A 141 -6.90 11.49 18.87
CA VAL A 141 -5.59 11.34 18.21
C VAL A 141 -5.67 11.59 16.71
N VAL A 142 -6.70 11.10 16.03
CA VAL A 142 -6.93 11.40 14.61
C VAL A 142 -7.05 12.91 14.37
N ARG A 143 -7.59 13.67 15.32
CA ARG A 143 -7.62 15.14 15.22
C ARG A 143 -6.24 15.78 15.35
N LEU A 144 -5.33 15.17 16.11
CA LEU A 144 -3.92 15.61 16.21
C LEU A 144 -3.12 15.33 14.94
N MET A 145 -3.52 14.31 14.17
CA MET A 145 -2.86 13.88 12.92
C MET A 145 -3.30 14.67 11.68
N LYS A 146 -4.33 15.52 11.80
CA LYS A 146 -4.76 16.43 10.73
C LYS A 146 -3.84 17.63 10.65
#